data_AF-A0AA85A082-F1
#
_entry.id   AF-A0AA85A082-F1
#
_cell.length_a   1.000
_cell.length_b   1.000
_cell.length_c   1.000
_cell.angle_alpha   90.00
_cell.angle_beta   90.00
_cell.angle_gamma   90.00
#
_symmetry.space_group_name_H-M   'P 1'
#
loop_
_entity.id
_entity.type
_entity.pdbx_description
1 polymer ?
#
loop_
_entity_poly.entity_id
_entity_poly.type
_entity_poly.pdbx_seq_one_letter_code
_entity_poly.pdbx_strand_id
1 'polypeptide(L)'
;MHSKLPSSIVDISKMASVTVTNLHVKCRNSPYPRTSDIQRYPVPDDKVSWNLSWPEYHPVAYTAPGISKKPWADPDNHDGKYKAIQFNKIDGILDRTSFMGQYKFSADGLPLNPCGRTGITGRGVLGRWGPNHAADPIVTRWKITDSGSRCLNKTTGRPILQFVSIRRKDSGQWAIPGGMVDAGENYTSTLKREFSEEALNSTTASPKELEAIVKRVDDAFHHGVEIYKGYVDDPRNTDNAWMETVAVNFHDEVGNCLALFPLTAVSNRRIQLIEQYLQ
;
A
#
# COMPACT_ATOMS: atom_id res chain seq x y z
N MET A 1 -30.30 41.13 -30.34
CA MET A 1 -29.55 40.05 -31.04
C MET A 1 -28.48 39.54 -30.08
N HIS A 2 -28.76 38.43 -29.38
CA HIS A 2 -27.83 37.81 -28.44
C HIS A 2 -27.08 36.67 -29.15
N SER A 3 -25.78 36.82 -29.36
CA SER A 3 -24.91 35.77 -29.88
C SER A 3 -24.48 34.83 -28.74
N LYS A 4 -24.97 33.59 -28.75
CA LYS A 4 -24.50 32.50 -27.89
C LYS A 4 -23.21 31.89 -28.49
N LEU A 5 -22.15 31.84 -27.70
CA LEU A 5 -20.95 31.04 -27.98
C LEU A 5 -21.26 29.54 -27.78
N PRO A 6 -20.68 28.63 -28.58
CA PRO A 6 -20.91 27.20 -28.43
C PRO A 6 -20.05 26.63 -27.29
N SER A 7 -20.71 25.97 -26.33
CA SER A 7 -20.06 25.15 -25.30
C SER A 7 -19.67 23.80 -25.90
N SER A 8 -18.40 23.59 -26.25
CA SER A 8 -17.88 22.26 -26.51
C SER A 8 -17.55 21.59 -25.17
N ILE A 9 -18.52 20.87 -24.62
CA ILE A 9 -18.28 19.89 -23.55
C ILE A 9 -17.47 18.77 -24.20
N VAL A 10 -16.21 18.62 -23.79
CA VAL A 10 -15.40 17.45 -24.13
C VAL A 10 -16.00 16.28 -23.35
N ASP A 11 -16.67 15.39 -24.05
CA ASP A 11 -17.20 14.15 -23.49
C ASP A 11 -16.03 13.17 -23.28
N ILE A 12 -15.52 13.14 -22.04
CA ILE A 12 -14.36 12.35 -21.61
C ILE A 12 -14.66 10.83 -21.65
N SER A 13 -15.91 10.43 -21.95
CA SER A 13 -16.36 9.03 -21.97
C SER A 13 -15.89 8.21 -23.17
N LYS A 14 -15.15 8.80 -24.13
CA LYS A 14 -14.78 8.13 -25.40
C LYS A 14 -13.27 8.07 -25.72
N MET A 15 -12.38 8.21 -24.74
CA MET A 15 -11.04 7.66 -24.92
C MET A 15 -11.09 6.17 -24.60
N ALA A 16 -11.17 5.35 -25.65
CA ALA A 16 -10.94 3.92 -25.54
C ALA A 16 -9.60 3.72 -24.82
N SER A 17 -9.69 3.17 -23.61
CA SER A 17 -8.54 2.82 -22.79
C SER A 17 -7.73 1.77 -23.54
N VAL A 18 -6.70 2.22 -24.26
CA VAL A 18 -5.55 1.36 -24.50
C VAL A 18 -4.92 1.22 -23.13
N THR A 19 -5.34 0.20 -22.36
CA THR A 19 -4.64 -0.18 -21.15
C THR A 19 -3.27 -0.68 -21.58
N VAL A 20 -2.31 0.24 -21.69
CA VAL A 20 -0.93 -0.09 -21.37
C VAL A 20 -0.99 -0.57 -19.93
N THR A 21 -1.08 -1.89 -19.74
CA THR A 21 -0.92 -2.47 -18.41
C THR A 21 0.47 -2.08 -17.97
N ASN A 22 0.59 -1.08 -17.10
CA ASN A 22 1.86 -0.70 -16.51
C ASN A 22 2.44 -1.96 -15.86
N LEU A 23 3.47 -2.52 -16.50
CA LEU A 23 4.12 -3.73 -16.00
C LEU A 23 4.73 -3.40 -14.64
N HIS A 24 4.64 -4.35 -13.71
CA HIS A 24 5.35 -4.23 -12.45
C HIS A 24 6.86 -4.27 -12.70
N VAL A 25 7.60 -3.29 -12.20
CA VAL A 25 9.05 -3.15 -12.43
C VAL A 25 9.82 -3.34 -11.14
N LYS A 26 9.35 -2.75 -10.04
CA LYS A 26 10.04 -2.80 -8.75
C LYS A 26 10.19 -4.23 -8.25
N CYS A 27 9.16 -5.05 -8.42
CA CYS A 27 9.20 -6.45 -8.02
C CYS A 27 10.04 -7.36 -8.92
N ARG A 28 10.65 -6.87 -10.00
CA ARG A 28 11.59 -7.65 -10.83
C ARG A 28 13.05 -7.28 -10.58
N ASN A 29 13.30 -6.28 -9.73
CA ASN A 29 14.65 -5.84 -9.38
C ASN A 29 15.32 -6.79 -8.38
N SER A 30 16.65 -6.91 -8.51
CA SER A 30 17.52 -7.70 -7.64
C SER A 30 18.58 -6.83 -6.95
N PRO A 31 19.18 -7.26 -5.82
CA PRO A 31 18.83 -8.47 -5.06
C PRO A 31 17.43 -8.38 -4.43
N TYR A 32 16.85 -9.54 -4.11
CA TYR A 32 15.59 -9.60 -3.37
C TYR A 32 15.75 -8.89 -2.01
N PRO A 33 14.75 -8.10 -1.54
CA PRO A 33 14.89 -7.30 -0.31
C PRO A 33 15.33 -8.11 0.91
N ARG A 34 16.19 -7.50 1.74
CA ARG A 34 16.77 -8.08 2.97
C ARG A 34 17.69 -9.29 2.71
N THR A 35 18.16 -9.43 1.48
CA THR A 35 19.19 -10.38 1.10
C THR A 35 20.30 -9.65 0.35
N SER A 36 21.50 -10.20 0.35
CA SER A 36 22.62 -9.67 -0.45
C SER A 36 22.89 -10.51 -1.71
N ASP A 37 22.39 -11.74 -1.73
CA ASP A 37 22.81 -12.81 -2.63
C ASP A 37 21.65 -13.40 -3.46
N ILE A 38 20.40 -13.22 -3.06
CA ILE A 38 19.26 -13.78 -3.78
C ILE A 38 18.92 -12.91 -4.99
N GLN A 39 19.33 -13.38 -6.18
CA GLN A 39 19.00 -12.76 -7.47
C GLN A 39 17.72 -13.36 -8.02
N ARG A 40 16.83 -12.53 -8.56
CA ARG A 40 15.67 -13.00 -9.30
C ARG A 40 16.11 -13.52 -10.67
N TYR A 41 15.38 -14.50 -11.19
CA TYR A 41 15.50 -14.89 -12.59
C TYR A 41 15.10 -13.68 -13.47
N PRO A 42 15.90 -13.28 -14.46
CA PRO A 42 15.56 -12.15 -15.32
C PRO A 42 14.25 -12.39 -16.06
N VAL A 43 13.29 -11.47 -15.93
CA VAL A 43 12.00 -11.51 -16.63
C VAL A 43 11.92 -10.31 -17.57
N PRO A 44 12.14 -10.48 -18.88
CA PRO A 44 11.89 -9.45 -19.88
C PRO A 44 10.42 -8.99 -19.89
N ASP A 45 10.16 -7.76 -20.32
CA ASP A 45 8.82 -7.16 -20.32
C ASP A 45 7.79 -7.96 -21.13
N ASP A 46 8.20 -8.53 -22.27
CA ASP A 46 7.36 -9.39 -23.12
C ASP A 46 7.08 -10.77 -22.51
N LYS A 47 7.79 -11.15 -21.44
CA LYS A 47 7.66 -12.44 -20.74
C LYS A 47 6.94 -12.35 -19.39
N VAL A 48 6.52 -11.16 -18.96
CA VAL A 48 5.84 -10.96 -17.67
C VAL A 48 4.52 -11.73 -17.59
N SER A 49 3.70 -11.71 -18.66
CA SER A 49 2.35 -12.29 -18.61
C SER A 49 2.34 -13.81 -18.48
N TRP A 50 1.58 -14.34 -17.51
CA TRP A 50 1.34 -15.78 -17.36
C TRP A 50 0.68 -16.44 -18.56
N ASN A 51 -0.05 -15.68 -19.40
CA ASN A 51 -0.71 -16.21 -20.60
C ASN A 51 0.28 -16.62 -21.69
N LEU A 52 1.52 -16.13 -21.62
CA LEU A 52 2.58 -16.54 -22.52
C LEU A 52 3.24 -17.82 -21.99
N SER A 53 3.25 -18.87 -22.83
CA SER A 53 4.04 -20.06 -22.55
C SER A 53 5.52 -19.70 -22.53
N TRP A 54 6.20 -20.08 -21.44
CA TRP A 54 7.64 -19.89 -21.29
C TRP A 54 8.24 -21.06 -20.51
N PRO A 55 8.42 -22.23 -21.16
CA PRO A 55 8.93 -23.44 -20.51
C PRO A 55 10.32 -23.26 -19.87
N GLU A 56 11.14 -22.35 -20.42
CA GLU A 56 12.48 -22.04 -19.93
C GLU A 56 12.47 -21.14 -18.69
N TYR A 57 11.30 -20.67 -18.24
CA TYR A 57 11.19 -19.86 -17.03
C TYR A 57 11.58 -20.68 -15.79
N HIS A 58 12.72 -20.33 -15.19
CA HIS A 58 13.26 -21.03 -14.03
C HIS A 58 13.47 -20.07 -12.85
N PRO A 59 12.37 -19.62 -12.20
CA PRO A 59 12.46 -18.68 -11.09
C PRO A 59 13.23 -19.25 -9.92
N VAL A 60 13.95 -18.39 -9.20
CA VAL A 60 14.64 -18.77 -7.97
C VAL A 60 13.61 -19.03 -6.88
N ALA A 61 13.70 -20.16 -6.18
CA ALA A 61 12.83 -20.44 -5.04
C ALA A 61 13.38 -19.79 -3.78
N TYR A 62 12.61 -18.91 -3.14
CA TYR A 62 13.04 -18.25 -1.91
C TYR A 62 11.87 -17.95 -0.97
N THR A 63 12.03 -18.37 0.28
CA THR A 63 11.20 -17.98 1.42
C THR A 63 12.14 -17.73 2.59
N ALA A 64 12.04 -16.57 3.23
CA ALA A 64 12.97 -16.13 4.27
C ALA A 64 13.03 -17.15 5.42
N PRO A 65 14.24 -17.55 5.88
CA PRO A 65 14.38 -18.56 6.92
C PRO A 65 13.59 -18.20 8.19
N GLY A 66 12.82 -19.16 8.69
CA GLY A 66 12.05 -19.01 9.92
C GLY A 66 10.75 -18.20 9.80
N ILE A 67 10.39 -17.70 8.61
CA ILE A 67 9.11 -16.99 8.43
C ILE A 67 7.91 -17.89 8.75
N SER A 68 7.92 -19.15 8.30
CA SER A 68 6.85 -20.13 8.58
C SER A 68 6.67 -20.47 10.06
N LYS A 69 7.60 -20.04 10.93
CA LYS A 69 7.50 -20.22 12.39
C LYS A 69 6.88 -19.00 13.09
N LYS A 70 6.62 -17.92 12.35
CA LYS A 70 6.02 -16.70 12.90
C LYS A 70 4.50 -16.87 13.01
N PRO A 71 3.87 -16.34 14.09
CA PRO A 71 2.43 -16.51 14.31
C PRO A 71 1.58 -15.81 13.23
N TRP A 72 2.14 -14.79 12.58
CA TRP A 72 1.50 -14.04 11.50
C TRP A 72 1.78 -14.61 10.11
N ALA A 73 2.49 -15.72 9.98
CA ALA A 73 2.83 -16.30 8.69
C ALA A 73 2.07 -17.60 8.44
N ASP A 74 1.86 -17.90 7.16
CA ASP A 74 1.30 -19.19 6.76
C ASP A 74 2.32 -20.33 6.93
N PRO A 75 1.87 -21.58 6.97
CA PRO A 75 2.77 -22.72 6.85
C PRO A 75 3.49 -22.74 5.50
N ASP A 76 4.58 -23.50 5.45
CA ASP A 76 5.27 -23.80 4.20
C ASP A 76 4.41 -24.66 3.26
N ASN A 77 4.59 -24.55 1.94
CA ASN A 77 3.78 -25.30 0.97
C ASN A 77 4.02 -26.82 1.04
N HIS A 78 5.11 -27.28 1.67
CA HIS A 78 5.36 -28.69 1.94
C HIS A 78 4.71 -29.19 3.26
N ASP A 79 4.19 -28.29 4.09
CA ASP A 79 3.46 -28.66 5.31
C ASP A 79 2.04 -29.13 4.96
N GLY A 80 1.57 -30.21 5.60
CA GLY A 80 0.21 -30.71 5.40
C GLY A 80 -0.88 -29.66 5.71
N LYS A 81 -0.60 -28.71 6.60
CA LYS A 81 -1.51 -27.60 6.92
C LYS A 81 -1.71 -26.63 5.77
N TYR A 82 -0.80 -26.54 4.80
CA TYR A 82 -0.97 -25.71 3.61
C TYR A 82 -2.24 -26.09 2.84
N LYS A 83 -2.55 -27.40 2.76
CA LYS A 83 -3.74 -27.92 2.06
C LYS A 83 -5.06 -27.46 2.67
N ALA A 84 -5.05 -27.00 3.92
CA ALA A 84 -6.23 -26.48 4.58
C ALA A 84 -6.52 -25.01 4.21
N ILE A 85 -5.54 -24.29 3.64
CA ILE A 85 -5.69 -22.87 3.28
C ILE A 85 -6.79 -22.68 2.26
N GLN A 86 -7.71 -21.77 2.56
CA GLN A 86 -8.85 -21.45 1.70
C GLN A 86 -8.58 -20.18 0.90
N PHE A 87 -7.91 -20.33 -0.26
CA PHE A 87 -7.60 -19.21 -1.15
C PHE A 87 -8.85 -18.57 -1.81
N ASN A 88 -8.71 -17.32 -2.27
CA ASN A 88 -9.74 -16.50 -2.93
C ASN A 88 -11.02 -16.27 -2.10
N LYS A 89 -10.95 -16.37 -0.76
CA LYS A 89 -12.07 -16.14 0.17
C LYS A 89 -11.57 -15.69 1.54
N ILE A 90 -12.50 -15.33 2.42
CA ILE A 90 -12.20 -15.17 3.84
C ILE A 90 -11.99 -16.55 4.47
N ASP A 91 -10.80 -16.79 5.01
CA ASP A 91 -10.34 -18.04 5.62
C ASP A 91 -10.23 -17.86 7.14
N GLY A 92 -11.36 -18.06 7.83
CA GLY A 92 -11.48 -17.76 9.26
C GLY A 92 -11.31 -16.27 9.53
N ILE A 93 -10.21 -15.90 10.19
CA ILE A 93 -9.87 -14.50 10.51
C ILE A 93 -8.95 -13.85 9.46
N LEU A 94 -8.55 -14.58 8.41
CA LEU A 94 -7.65 -14.07 7.38
C LEU A 94 -8.43 -13.78 6.11
N ASP A 95 -8.35 -12.55 5.61
CA ASP A 95 -8.79 -12.22 4.25
C ASP A 95 -7.73 -12.71 3.27
N ARG A 96 -8.09 -13.66 2.40
CA ARG A 96 -7.25 -14.16 1.31
C ARG A 96 -7.82 -13.80 -0.06
N THR A 97 -8.83 -12.93 -0.11
CA THR A 97 -9.33 -12.37 -1.37
C THR A 97 -8.34 -11.36 -1.92
N SER A 98 -8.34 -11.15 -3.23
CA SER A 98 -7.55 -10.09 -3.84
C SER A 98 -8.48 -8.99 -4.34
N PHE A 99 -8.06 -7.75 -4.18
CA PHE A 99 -8.70 -6.58 -4.77
C PHE A 99 -8.61 -6.57 -6.29
N MET A 100 -7.79 -7.44 -6.89
CA MET A 100 -7.67 -7.66 -8.33
C MET A 100 -8.62 -8.74 -8.86
N GLY A 101 -9.51 -9.28 -8.02
CA GLY A 101 -10.39 -10.38 -8.35
C GLY A 101 -9.76 -11.75 -8.06
N GLN A 102 -10.34 -12.82 -8.61
CA GLN A 102 -9.84 -14.17 -8.34
C GLN A 102 -8.47 -14.39 -8.98
N TYR A 103 -7.46 -14.69 -8.16
CA TYR A 103 -6.13 -15.06 -8.66
C TYR A 103 -6.07 -16.55 -9.01
N LYS A 104 -5.20 -16.85 -9.98
CA LYS A 104 -4.99 -18.20 -10.51
C LYS A 104 -3.97 -18.98 -9.67
N PHE A 105 -3.85 -20.26 -9.98
CA PHE A 105 -2.89 -21.17 -9.33
C PHE A 105 -1.95 -21.80 -10.36
N SER A 106 -0.73 -22.12 -9.95
CA SER A 106 0.18 -22.98 -10.69
C SER A 106 -0.33 -24.42 -10.69
N ALA A 107 0.27 -25.27 -11.53
CA ALA A 107 -0.01 -26.71 -11.54
C ALA A 107 0.20 -27.36 -10.15
N ASP A 108 1.15 -26.84 -9.37
CA ASP A 108 1.47 -27.30 -8.01
C ASP A 108 0.56 -26.69 -6.93
N GLY A 109 -0.47 -25.93 -7.32
CA GLY A 109 -1.44 -25.35 -6.39
C GLY A 109 -0.94 -24.12 -5.62
N LEU A 110 0.10 -23.44 -6.10
CA LEU A 110 0.56 -22.17 -5.53
C LEU A 110 -0.20 -21.00 -6.16
N PRO A 111 -0.57 -19.95 -5.39
CA PRO A 111 -1.11 -18.73 -5.98
C PRO A 111 -0.17 -18.15 -7.04
N LEU A 112 -0.74 -17.55 -8.09
CA LEU A 112 -0.01 -16.82 -9.10
C LEU A 112 -0.30 -15.33 -8.98
N ASN A 113 0.76 -14.54 -8.87
CA ASN A 113 0.71 -13.08 -8.81
C ASN A 113 -0.11 -12.53 -9.99
N PRO A 114 -1.17 -11.76 -9.75
CA PRO A 114 -2.11 -11.34 -10.79
C PRO A 114 -1.47 -10.44 -11.84
N CYS A 115 -0.34 -9.79 -11.52
CA CYS A 115 0.38 -8.90 -12.43
C CYS A 115 1.50 -9.59 -13.23
N GLY A 116 1.76 -10.89 -13.02
CA GLY A 116 2.71 -11.67 -13.82
C GLY A 116 3.92 -12.22 -13.07
N ARG A 117 4.88 -12.71 -13.86
CA ARG A 117 6.16 -13.29 -13.40
C ARG A 117 7.07 -12.25 -12.79
N THR A 118 7.71 -12.61 -11.69
CA THR A 118 8.62 -11.77 -10.91
C THR A 118 10.06 -12.30 -10.86
N GLY A 119 10.30 -13.50 -11.40
CA GLY A 119 11.59 -14.17 -11.37
C GLY A 119 11.90 -14.93 -10.08
N ILE A 120 10.95 -15.03 -9.14
CA ILE A 120 11.13 -15.70 -7.86
C ILE A 120 9.85 -16.40 -7.42
N THR A 121 9.96 -17.63 -6.92
CA THR A 121 8.86 -18.40 -6.30
C THR A 121 9.03 -18.49 -4.79
N GLY A 122 8.01 -18.97 -4.09
CA GLY A 122 7.93 -18.91 -2.64
C GLY A 122 7.35 -17.57 -2.17
N ARG A 123 7.44 -17.30 -0.86
CA ARG A 123 6.88 -16.07 -0.28
C ARG A 123 7.88 -14.95 -0.11
N GLY A 124 9.17 -15.24 -0.31
CA GLY A 124 10.25 -14.34 0.07
C GLY A 124 10.10 -13.89 1.52
N VAL A 125 9.95 -12.59 1.78
CA VAL A 125 9.78 -12.04 3.14
C VAL A 125 8.32 -11.81 3.55
N LEU A 126 7.34 -12.16 2.71
CA LEU A 126 5.92 -11.99 3.01
C LEU A 126 5.36 -13.17 3.81
N GLY A 127 4.44 -12.89 4.73
CA GLY A 127 3.91 -13.91 5.64
C GLY A 127 2.92 -14.85 4.97
N ARG A 128 2.08 -14.30 4.08
CA ARG A 128 0.96 -15.01 3.48
C ARG A 128 1.27 -15.45 2.06
N TRP A 129 0.74 -16.62 1.69
CA TRP A 129 0.60 -17.00 0.28
C TRP A 129 -0.53 -16.19 -0.35
N GLY A 130 -0.31 -15.67 -1.56
CA GLY A 130 -1.25 -14.78 -2.25
C GLY A 130 -1.15 -13.32 -1.76
N PRO A 131 -2.28 -12.61 -1.62
CA PRO A 131 -2.28 -11.21 -1.22
C PRO A 131 -1.88 -11.02 0.24
N ASN A 132 -1.07 -10.00 0.49
CA ASN A 132 -0.66 -9.52 1.80
C ASN A 132 -1.17 -8.08 1.94
N HIS A 133 -2.28 -7.91 2.66
CA HIS A 133 -2.99 -6.63 2.74
C HIS A 133 -2.31 -5.64 3.68
N ALA A 134 -2.22 -4.40 3.23
CA ALA A 134 -1.84 -3.22 3.99
C ALA A 134 -2.94 -2.15 3.93
N ALA A 135 -2.82 -1.14 4.78
CA ALA A 135 -3.65 0.05 4.71
C ALA A 135 -2.79 1.32 4.88
N ASP A 136 -3.05 2.32 4.05
CA ASP A 136 -2.24 3.54 3.94
C ASP A 136 -3.13 4.78 4.22
N PRO A 137 -3.09 5.33 5.45
CA PRO A 137 -3.84 6.54 5.79
C PRO A 137 -3.12 7.78 5.28
N ILE A 138 -3.68 8.41 4.25
CA ILE A 138 -3.17 9.67 3.70
C ILE A 138 -3.87 10.81 4.44
N VAL A 139 -3.18 11.43 5.38
CA VAL A 139 -3.71 12.57 6.13
C VAL A 139 -3.25 13.86 5.47
N THR A 140 -4.19 14.67 4.97
CA THR A 140 -3.90 15.91 4.25
C THR A 140 -4.52 17.15 4.88
N ARG A 141 -3.88 18.30 4.68
CA ARG A 141 -4.40 19.63 5.03
C ARG A 141 -3.89 20.70 4.07
N TRP A 142 -4.56 21.85 4.01
CA TRP A 142 -4.02 23.01 3.30
C TRP A 142 -2.85 23.64 4.07
N LYS A 143 -1.81 24.07 3.33
CA LYS A 143 -0.80 24.97 3.89
C LYS A 143 -1.41 26.35 4.07
N ILE A 144 -1.33 26.90 5.27
CA ILE A 144 -1.83 28.24 5.61
C ILE A 144 -0.69 29.23 5.84
N THR A 145 -0.95 30.51 5.58
CA THR A 145 -0.11 31.65 5.96
C THR A 145 -0.32 32.01 7.42
N ASP A 146 0.53 32.88 7.97
CA ASP A 146 0.37 33.42 9.33
C ASP A 146 -0.96 34.18 9.52
N SER A 147 -1.53 34.70 8.43
CA SER A 147 -2.85 35.34 8.40
C SER A 147 -4.02 34.35 8.29
N GLY A 148 -3.77 33.04 8.26
CA GLY A 148 -4.78 32.00 8.15
C GLY A 148 -5.33 31.77 6.72
N SER A 149 -4.75 32.41 5.70
CA SER A 149 -5.15 32.22 4.29
C SER A 149 -4.39 31.04 3.66
N ARG A 150 -4.96 30.40 2.63
CA ARG A 150 -4.27 29.31 1.92
C ARG A 150 -3.04 29.84 1.19
N CYS A 151 -1.90 29.18 1.40
CA CYS A 151 -0.69 29.41 0.61
C CYS A 151 -0.93 28.93 -0.84
N LEU A 152 -0.70 29.80 -1.81
CA LEU A 152 -0.80 29.47 -3.24
C LEU A 152 0.58 29.15 -3.81
N ASN A 153 0.64 28.15 -4.69
CA ASN A 153 1.82 27.91 -5.51
C ASN A 153 1.98 29.05 -6.52
N LYS A 154 3.17 29.66 -6.58
CA LYS A 154 3.44 30.83 -7.43
C LYS A 154 3.31 30.56 -8.94
N THR A 155 3.50 29.31 -9.35
CA THR A 155 3.46 28.91 -10.77
C THR A 155 2.05 28.54 -11.21
N THR A 156 1.32 27.75 -10.42
CA THR A 156 -0.01 27.24 -10.80
C THR A 156 -1.16 28.10 -10.29
N GLY A 157 -0.92 28.98 -9.31
CA GLY A 157 -1.96 29.75 -8.62
C GLY A 157 -2.88 28.91 -7.73
N ARG A 158 -2.62 27.60 -7.59
CA ARG A 158 -3.45 26.68 -6.81
C ARG A 158 -2.98 26.60 -5.35
N PRO A 159 -3.88 26.32 -4.39
CA PRO A 159 -3.51 26.08 -3.00
C PRO A 159 -2.52 24.91 -2.85
N ILE A 160 -1.57 25.06 -1.92
CA ILE A 160 -0.56 24.03 -1.60
C ILE A 160 -1.13 23.05 -0.59
N LEU A 161 -1.10 21.76 -0.92
CA LEU A 161 -1.51 20.67 -0.04
C LEU A 161 -0.30 20.13 0.73
N GLN A 162 -0.51 19.84 2.01
CA GLN A 162 0.44 19.12 2.87
C GLN A 162 -0.12 17.75 3.21
N PHE A 163 0.74 16.74 3.31
CA PHE A 163 0.37 15.44 3.88
C PHE A 163 1.38 14.94 4.90
N VAL A 164 0.91 14.10 5.84
CA VAL A 164 1.76 13.49 6.87
C VAL A 164 2.59 12.37 6.27
N SER A 165 3.91 12.44 6.45
CA SER A 165 4.84 11.41 6.02
C SER A 165 5.81 11.03 7.13
N ILE A 166 6.25 9.78 7.11
CA ILE A 166 7.28 9.24 8.02
C ILE A 166 8.54 8.89 7.23
N ARG A 167 9.71 9.11 7.83
CA ARG A 167 10.97 8.61 7.29
C ARG A 167 11.30 7.25 7.87
N ARG A 168 11.27 6.22 7.03
CA ARG A 168 11.56 4.85 7.43
C ARG A 168 13.02 4.71 7.88
N LYS A 169 13.27 3.93 8.94
CA LYS A 169 14.63 3.69 9.45
C LYS A 169 15.48 2.83 8.53
N ASP A 170 14.86 1.83 7.92
CA ASP A 170 15.54 0.80 7.13
C ASP A 170 16.14 1.35 5.82
N SER A 171 15.44 2.30 5.20
CA SER A 171 15.74 2.81 3.86
C SER A 171 16.02 4.31 3.82
N GLY A 172 15.69 5.04 4.88
CA GLY A 172 15.78 6.51 4.91
C GLY A 172 14.77 7.22 4.01
N GLN A 173 13.87 6.48 3.35
CA GLN A 173 12.88 7.03 2.43
C GLN A 173 11.66 7.56 3.17
N TRP A 174 11.02 8.58 2.60
CA TRP A 174 9.73 9.08 3.04
C TRP A 174 8.60 8.20 2.52
N ALA A 175 7.64 7.90 3.39
CA ALA A 175 6.48 7.07 3.09
C ALA A 175 5.23 7.56 3.83
N ILE A 176 4.07 7.10 3.37
CA ILE A 176 2.80 7.21 4.11
C ILE A 176 2.94 6.36 5.39
N PRO A 177 2.41 6.83 6.54
CA PRO A 177 2.40 6.06 7.80
C PRO A 177 1.36 4.93 7.77
N GLY A 178 1.53 3.99 6.85
CA GLY A 178 0.72 2.79 6.73
C GLY A 178 1.46 1.53 7.17
N GLY A 179 0.73 0.43 7.22
CA GLY A 179 1.26 -0.87 7.62
C GLY A 179 0.32 -2.02 7.31
N MET A 180 0.68 -3.21 7.80
CA MET A 180 -0.01 -4.45 7.46
C MET A 180 -1.35 -4.54 8.19
N VAL A 181 -2.36 -5.13 7.55
CA VAL A 181 -3.62 -5.50 8.21
C VAL A 181 -3.36 -6.73 9.09
N ASP A 182 -3.69 -6.62 10.36
CA ASP A 182 -3.56 -7.74 11.30
C ASP A 182 -4.64 -8.81 11.09
N ALA A 183 -4.36 -10.03 11.54
CA ALA A 183 -5.33 -11.12 11.44
C ALA A 183 -6.61 -10.80 12.24
N GLY A 184 -7.77 -10.85 11.58
CA GLY A 184 -9.06 -10.48 12.15
C GLY A 184 -9.34 -8.97 12.19
N GLU A 185 -8.39 -8.15 11.75
CA GLU A 185 -8.56 -6.70 11.64
C GLU A 185 -9.14 -6.33 10.28
N ASN A 186 -10.00 -5.30 10.23
CA ASN A 186 -10.43 -4.69 8.97
C ASN A 186 -9.53 -3.48 8.63
N TYR A 187 -9.48 -3.10 7.35
CA TYR A 187 -8.59 -2.01 6.91
C TYR A 187 -8.89 -0.68 7.61
N THR A 188 -10.14 -0.38 7.99
CA THR A 188 -10.50 0.86 8.69
C THR A 188 -9.85 0.94 10.07
N SER A 189 -9.85 -0.18 10.82
CA SER A 189 -9.13 -0.28 12.08
C SER A 189 -7.62 -0.15 11.89
N THR A 190 -7.07 -0.80 10.85
CA THR A 190 -5.65 -0.69 10.48
C THR A 190 -5.25 0.75 10.19
N LEU A 191 -6.03 1.50 9.41
CA LEU A 191 -5.76 2.91 9.10
C LEU A 191 -5.60 3.76 10.37
N LYS A 192 -6.49 3.57 11.35
CA LYS A 192 -6.44 4.31 12.62
C LYS A 192 -5.27 3.87 13.49
N ARG A 193 -5.04 2.56 13.60
CA ARG A 193 -3.95 1.96 14.39
C ARG A 193 -2.60 2.42 13.86
N GLU A 194 -2.33 2.20 12.58
CA GLU A 194 -1.06 2.54 11.93
C GLU A 194 -0.77 4.04 12.02
N PHE A 195 -1.76 4.91 11.80
CA PHE A 195 -1.55 6.35 11.96
C PHE A 195 -1.24 6.73 13.41
N SER A 196 -1.99 6.16 14.37
CA SER A 196 -1.77 6.41 15.81
C SER A 196 -0.39 5.95 16.26
N GLU A 197 0.04 4.78 15.80
CA GLU A 197 1.36 4.24 16.10
C GLU A 197 2.42 5.09 15.39
N GLU A 198 2.50 5.04 14.07
CA GLU A 198 3.63 5.57 13.31
C GLU A 198 3.75 7.11 13.31
N ALA A 199 2.63 7.84 13.37
CA ALA A 199 2.62 9.31 13.29
C ALA A 199 2.40 10.01 14.65
N LEU A 200 1.81 9.33 15.63
CA LEU A 200 1.48 9.91 16.95
C LEU A 200 2.16 9.21 18.13
N ASN A 201 2.96 8.17 17.89
CA ASN A 201 3.74 7.44 18.89
C ASN A 201 2.87 6.87 20.04
N SER A 202 1.67 6.37 19.70
CA SER A 202 0.72 5.80 20.67
C SER A 202 1.30 4.63 21.46
N THR A 203 2.27 3.89 20.89
CA THR A 203 2.89 2.69 21.49
C THR A 203 3.62 2.96 22.82
N THR A 204 4.04 4.21 23.05
CA THR A 204 4.72 4.61 24.30
C THR A 204 3.95 5.66 25.09
N ALA A 205 2.69 5.93 24.71
CA ALA A 205 1.84 6.92 25.36
C ALA A 205 1.35 6.40 26.73
N SER A 206 1.20 7.30 27.70
CA SER A 206 0.48 6.99 28.93
C SER A 206 -1.01 6.68 28.63
N PRO A 207 -1.75 6.00 29.51
CA PRO A 207 -3.16 5.67 29.27
C PRO A 207 -4.03 6.88 28.91
N LYS A 208 -3.80 8.02 29.57
CA LYS A 208 -4.52 9.27 29.31
C LYS A 208 -4.18 9.88 27.95
N GLU A 209 -2.91 9.82 27.54
CA GLU A 209 -2.48 10.30 26.24
C GLU A 209 -3.01 9.40 25.12
N LEU A 210 -3.02 8.08 25.33
CA LEU A 210 -3.58 7.11 24.40
C LEU A 210 -5.07 7.36 24.16
N GLU A 211 -5.85 7.57 25.23
CA GLU A 211 -7.27 7.91 25.10
C GLU A 211 -7.48 9.19 24.28
N ALA A 212 -6.65 10.21 24.52
CA ALA A 212 -6.70 11.46 23.76
C ALA A 212 -6.31 11.27 22.28
N ILE A 213 -5.31 10.43 21.99
CA ILE A 213 -4.90 10.08 20.62
C ILE A 213 -6.03 9.35 19.90
N VAL A 214 -6.58 8.29 20.51
CA VAL A 214 -7.66 7.48 19.93
C VAL A 214 -8.86 8.36 19.61
N LYS A 215 -9.31 9.18 20.57
CA LYS A 215 -10.45 10.09 20.35
C LYS A 215 -10.20 11.05 19.18
N ARG A 216 -9.00 11.64 19.09
CA ARG A 216 -8.66 12.58 18.00
C ARG A 216 -8.60 11.90 16.64
N VAL A 217 -8.04 10.69 16.58
CA VAL A 217 -7.96 9.91 15.35
C VAL A 217 -9.35 9.48 14.91
N ASP A 218 -10.19 9.03 15.84
CA ASP A 218 -11.60 8.73 15.56
C ASP A 218 -12.32 9.96 14.99
N ASP A 219 -12.22 11.11 15.67
CA ASP A 219 -12.83 12.37 15.24
C ASP A 219 -12.39 12.77 13.82
N ALA A 220 -11.11 12.56 13.48
CA ALA A 220 -10.56 12.90 12.17
C ALA A 220 -10.84 11.86 11.07
N PHE A 221 -11.02 10.59 11.41
CA PHE A 221 -11.14 9.48 10.46
C PHE A 221 -12.60 9.11 10.17
N HIS A 222 -13.50 10.10 10.22
CA HIS A 222 -14.93 9.91 9.93
C HIS A 222 -15.29 10.04 8.44
N HIS A 223 -14.54 10.82 7.65
CA HIS A 223 -14.83 11.08 6.23
C HIS A 223 -13.61 10.81 5.34
N GLY A 224 -13.27 9.52 5.20
CA GLY A 224 -12.21 9.07 4.30
C GLY A 224 -12.69 8.91 2.87
N VAL A 225 -11.84 9.29 1.91
CA VAL A 225 -12.03 9.02 0.47
C VAL A 225 -11.03 7.94 0.05
N GLU A 226 -11.51 6.77 -0.39
CA GLU A 226 -10.65 5.73 -0.95
C GLU A 226 -10.01 6.26 -2.25
N ILE A 227 -8.68 6.36 -2.25
CA ILE A 227 -7.88 6.83 -3.38
C ILE A 227 -7.41 5.66 -4.23
N TYR A 228 -7.10 4.54 -3.59
CA TYR A 228 -6.60 3.36 -4.26
C TYR A 228 -6.95 2.10 -3.48
N LYS A 229 -7.24 1.02 -4.21
CA LYS A 229 -7.44 -0.31 -3.66
C LYS A 229 -6.99 -1.34 -4.67
N GLY A 230 -5.93 -2.08 -4.36
CA GLY A 230 -5.37 -3.00 -5.34
C GLY A 230 -3.94 -3.44 -5.07
N TYR A 231 -3.39 -4.09 -6.09
CA TYR A 231 -2.00 -4.52 -6.18
C TYR A 231 -1.00 -3.38 -5.99
N VAL A 232 0.10 -3.62 -5.30
CA VAL A 232 1.22 -2.67 -5.21
C VAL A 232 2.44 -3.29 -5.86
N ASP A 233 3.04 -2.60 -6.83
CA ASP A 233 4.37 -2.98 -7.34
C ASP A 233 5.41 -2.75 -6.24
N ASP A 234 5.67 -3.80 -5.48
CA ASP A 234 6.52 -3.79 -4.29
C ASP A 234 7.70 -4.75 -4.50
N PRO A 235 8.93 -4.34 -4.16
CA PRO A 235 10.12 -5.18 -4.36
C PRO A 235 10.07 -6.51 -3.60
N ARG A 236 9.18 -6.67 -2.61
CA ARG A 236 8.96 -7.92 -1.88
C ARG A 236 8.08 -8.92 -2.64
N ASN A 237 7.34 -8.51 -3.67
CA ASN A 237 6.44 -9.42 -4.37
C ASN A 237 7.20 -10.57 -5.03
N THR A 238 6.59 -11.74 -5.03
CA THR A 238 7.05 -12.94 -5.69
C THR A 238 5.99 -13.41 -6.69
N ASP A 239 6.23 -14.55 -7.33
CA ASP A 239 5.23 -15.23 -8.16
C ASP A 239 4.05 -15.72 -7.30
N ASN A 240 4.23 -15.92 -5.99
CA ASN A 240 3.26 -16.60 -5.13
C ASN A 240 2.77 -15.78 -3.93
N ALA A 241 3.33 -14.59 -3.69
CA ALA A 241 2.91 -13.68 -2.65
C ALA A 241 3.12 -12.22 -3.09
N TRP A 242 2.16 -11.35 -2.84
CA TRP A 242 2.25 -9.94 -3.25
C TRP A 242 1.59 -9.00 -2.27
N MET A 243 1.98 -7.74 -2.31
CA MET A 243 1.39 -6.65 -1.55
C MET A 243 0.12 -6.15 -2.23
N GLU A 244 -0.92 -5.92 -1.42
CA GLU A 244 -2.07 -5.11 -1.79
C GLU A 244 -2.32 -4.06 -0.72
N THR A 245 -2.85 -2.91 -1.09
CA THR A 245 -3.19 -1.86 -0.12
C THR A 245 -4.55 -1.26 -0.37
N VAL A 246 -5.14 -0.71 0.69
CA VAL A 246 -6.21 0.29 0.61
C VAL A 246 -5.60 1.63 1.07
N ALA A 247 -5.53 2.59 0.16
CA ALA A 247 -5.11 3.95 0.48
C ALA A 247 -6.32 4.86 0.62
N VAL A 248 -6.48 5.49 1.78
CA VAL A 248 -7.63 6.35 2.08
C VAL A 248 -7.14 7.73 2.48
N ASN A 249 -7.66 8.76 1.83
CA ASN A 249 -7.36 10.14 2.16
C ASN A 249 -8.37 10.70 3.18
N PHE A 250 -7.85 11.19 4.29
CA PHE A 250 -8.58 11.93 5.32
C PHE A 250 -8.13 13.39 5.27
N HIS A 251 -9.01 14.26 4.78
CA HIS A 251 -8.68 15.67 4.53
C HIS A 251 -9.21 16.58 5.63
N ASP A 252 -8.33 17.41 6.20
CA ASP A 252 -8.66 18.51 7.10
C ASP A 252 -8.75 19.82 6.31
N GLU A 253 -9.97 20.14 5.86
CA GLU A 253 -10.27 21.33 5.04
C GLU A 253 -10.10 22.64 5.81
N VAL A 254 -10.40 22.64 7.11
CA VAL A 254 -10.44 23.85 7.97
C VAL A 254 -9.18 24.00 8.82
N GLY A 255 -8.45 22.91 9.06
CA GLY A 255 -7.23 22.91 9.87
C GLY A 255 -7.51 22.86 11.37
N ASN A 256 -8.64 22.30 11.80
CA ASN A 256 -9.04 22.23 13.22
C ASN A 256 -9.00 20.81 13.80
N CYS A 257 -8.67 19.80 12.99
CA CYS A 257 -8.61 18.40 13.41
C CYS A 257 -7.19 17.86 13.29
N LEU A 258 -6.79 17.48 12.07
CA LEU A 258 -5.50 16.85 11.79
C LEU A 258 -4.35 17.85 11.88
N ALA A 259 -4.61 19.14 11.71
CA ALA A 259 -3.61 20.17 11.82
C ALA A 259 -3.10 20.43 13.25
N LEU A 260 -3.81 19.93 14.27
CA LEU A 260 -3.46 20.09 15.69
C LEU A 260 -2.59 18.96 16.23
N PHE A 261 -2.28 17.93 15.44
CA PHE A 261 -1.44 16.83 15.91
C PHE A 261 -0.01 17.32 16.18
N PRO A 262 0.52 17.22 17.43
CA PRO A 262 1.94 17.30 17.66
C PRO A 262 2.58 16.01 17.11
N LEU A 263 2.87 16.04 15.80
CA LEU A 263 3.39 14.89 15.08
C LEU A 263 4.67 14.38 15.75
N THR A 264 4.62 13.15 16.27
CA THR A 264 5.72 12.51 17.00
C THR A 264 5.86 11.08 16.52
N ALA A 265 7.01 10.74 15.96
CA ALA A 265 7.24 9.43 15.35
C ALA A 265 7.64 8.40 16.40
N VAL A 266 7.29 7.12 16.19
CA VAL A 266 7.78 6.05 17.08
C VAL A 266 9.29 5.90 16.93
N SER A 267 10.02 6.14 18.02
CA SER A 267 11.46 5.89 18.20
C SER A 267 12.36 6.42 17.06
N ASN A 268 13.07 7.54 17.22
CA ASN A 268 14.09 8.07 16.29
C ASN A 268 13.72 8.20 14.78
N ARG A 269 12.45 8.01 14.39
CA ARG A 269 11.95 8.36 13.05
C ARG A 269 11.70 9.87 12.99
N ARG A 270 11.78 10.46 11.78
CA ARG A 270 11.41 11.88 11.56
C ARG A 270 10.05 11.91 10.88
N ILE A 271 9.17 12.79 11.35
CA ILE A 271 7.94 13.15 10.63
C ILE A 271 8.17 14.47 9.92
N GLN A 272 7.65 14.59 8.71
CA GLN A 272 7.63 15.83 7.96
C GLN A 272 6.29 15.95 7.22
N LEU A 273 5.81 17.18 7.10
CA LEU A 273 4.77 17.52 6.16
C LEU A 273 5.40 17.72 4.80
N ILE A 274 5.06 16.87 3.84
CA ILE A 274 5.51 17.02 2.46
C ILE A 274 4.49 17.88 1.73
N GLU A 275 4.98 18.86 0.98
CA GLU A 275 4.16 19.73 0.15
C GLU A 275 4.03 19.14 -1.24
N GLN A 276 2.79 18.92 -1.67
CA GLN A 276 2.49 18.50 -3.03
C GLN A 276 1.86 19.65 -3.80
N TYR A 277 2.41 19.91 -4.98
CA TYR A 277 1.89 20.89 -5.91
C TYR A 277 0.92 20.18 -6.86
N LEU A 278 -0.37 20.51 -6.76
CA LEU A 278 -1.37 20.00 -7.70
C LEU A 278 -1.07 20.58 -9.09
N GLN A 279 -0.63 19.72 -10.02
CA GLN A 279 -0.39 20.06 -11.43
C GLN A 279 -1.71 20.31 -12.16
#